data_AF-A0A9C8G8F7-F1
#
_entry.id   AF-A0A9C8G8F7-F1
#
_cell.length_a   1.000
_cell.length_b   1.000
_cell.length_c   1.000
_cell.angle_alpha   90.00
_cell.angle_beta   90.00
_cell.angle_gamma   90.00
#
_symmetry.space_group_name_H-M   'P 1'
#
loop_
_entity.id
_entity.type
_entity.pdbx_description
1 polymer ?
#
loop_
_entity_poly.entity_id
_entity_poly.type
_entity_poly.pdbx_seq_one_letter_code
_entity_poly.pdbx_strand_id
1 'polypeptide(L)'
;MDAEILTREKRRRKRVSQKITLIILGANLAGAFSAVLFFSLAGYVRDTSSVGQSFAGTGNLIILLIVIGFMLGNLSFKPLDRWYERPETDLPLTPQVQRLALNNSLHSTLISFAMWMIAGSISTASVISESVGAALTIFMGMVGVAGPMTALLIYFAVERLWSREVPLFFPTGQPNDVHAFRLSMRRRLFVPSLVGLMLMVVMTLNTVALAYEYPALAPQAQAELIQIVLYRQLFLLGIAVLAAILLTLTLGRYMADAVETLQQCMADVQAGRLEARLPVTSNDEFGALAAGFNAMVEGLQQEEVVRRLFSLYVT
;
A
#
# COMPACT_ATOMS: atom_id res chain seq x y z
N MET A 1 -22.30 -6.24 27.35
CA MET A 1 -21.43 -7.10 26.52
C MET A 1 -20.63 -7.99 27.45
N ASP A 2 -20.68 -9.31 27.30
CA ASP A 2 -20.00 -10.24 28.21
C ASP A 2 -18.48 -9.98 28.24
N ALA A 3 -17.87 -10.09 29.42
CA ALA A 3 -16.43 -9.88 29.62
C ALA A 3 -15.58 -10.79 28.72
N GLU A 4 -16.09 -11.96 28.36
CA GLU A 4 -15.44 -12.88 27.42
C GLU A 4 -15.44 -12.35 25.98
N ILE A 5 -16.56 -11.76 25.52
CA ILE A 5 -16.68 -11.17 24.18
C ILE A 5 -15.72 -10.00 24.03
N LEU A 6 -15.68 -9.11 25.03
CA LEU A 6 -14.73 -7.99 25.10
C LEU A 6 -13.27 -8.47 25.00
N THR A 7 -12.93 -9.52 25.74
CA THR A 7 -11.58 -10.08 25.74
C THR A 7 -11.20 -10.70 24.38
N ARG A 8 -12.13 -11.40 23.73
CA ARG A 8 -11.93 -11.98 22.40
C ARG A 8 -11.71 -10.89 21.35
N GLU A 9 -12.51 -9.82 21.39
CA GLU A 9 -12.41 -8.70 20.45
C GLU A 9 -11.09 -7.93 20.64
N LYS A 10 -10.70 -7.64 21.87
CA LYS A 10 -9.39 -7.02 22.17
C LYS A 10 -8.22 -7.82 21.61
N ARG A 11 -8.25 -9.15 21.75
CA ARG A 11 -7.23 -10.06 21.17
C ARG A 11 -7.27 -10.08 19.63
N ARG A 12 -8.45 -9.95 19.02
CA ARG A 12 -8.60 -9.86 17.55
C ARG A 12 -7.95 -8.57 17.03
N ARG A 13 -8.31 -7.42 17.60
CA ARG A 13 -7.79 -6.11 17.21
C ARG A 13 -6.26 -6.01 17.36
N LYS A 14 -5.72 -6.46 18.50
CA LYS A 14 -4.26 -6.52 18.70
C LYS A 14 -3.56 -7.40 17.67
N ARG A 15 -4.15 -8.54 17.29
CA ARG A 15 -3.59 -9.41 16.23
C ARG A 15 -3.61 -8.74 14.85
N VAL A 16 -4.63 -7.94 14.54
CA VAL A 16 -4.68 -7.17 13.28
C VAL A 16 -3.58 -6.12 13.25
N SER A 17 -3.45 -5.32 14.32
CA SER A 17 -2.37 -4.33 14.50
C SER A 17 -0.98 -4.96 14.32
N GLN A 18 -0.70 -6.06 15.03
CA GLN A 18 0.56 -6.80 14.91
C GLN A 18 0.83 -7.33 13.50
N LYS A 19 -0.19 -7.85 12.81
CA LYS A 19 -0.05 -8.33 11.43
C LYS A 19 0.30 -7.19 10.46
N ILE A 20 -0.34 -6.03 10.60
CA ILE A 20 -0.03 -4.84 9.80
C ILE A 20 1.42 -4.42 10.01
N THR A 21 1.87 -4.33 11.27
CA THR A 21 3.27 -4.02 11.59
C THR A 21 4.24 -5.03 10.97
N LEU A 22 3.98 -6.33 11.10
CA LEU A 22 4.83 -7.38 10.54
C LEU A 22 4.90 -7.31 9.01
N ILE A 23 3.79 -6.99 8.35
CA ILE A 23 3.74 -6.79 6.90
C ILE A 23 4.58 -5.58 6.48
N ILE A 24 4.46 -4.44 7.17
CA ILE A 24 5.23 -3.24 6.86
C ILE A 24 6.73 -3.49 7.03
N LEU A 25 7.14 -4.10 8.15
CA LEU A 25 8.54 -4.44 8.40
C LEU A 25 9.05 -5.47 7.39
N GLY A 26 8.29 -6.56 7.17
CA GLY A 26 8.65 -7.61 6.23
C GLY A 26 8.77 -7.12 4.80
N ALA A 27 7.86 -6.25 4.35
CA ALA A 27 7.91 -5.66 3.01
C ALA A 27 9.13 -4.75 2.85
N ASN A 28 9.45 -3.90 3.84
CA ASN A 28 10.65 -3.06 3.78
C ASN A 28 11.94 -3.90 3.80
N LEU A 29 12.01 -4.96 4.62
CA LEU A 29 13.16 -5.87 4.63
C LEU A 29 13.31 -6.63 3.31
N ALA A 30 12.21 -7.12 2.74
CA ALA A 30 12.21 -7.78 1.44
C ALA A 30 12.62 -6.83 0.30
N GLY A 31 12.16 -5.57 0.35
CA GLY A 31 12.58 -4.51 -0.56
C GLY A 31 14.07 -4.19 -0.43
N ALA A 32 14.57 -4.05 0.81
CA ALA A 32 15.99 -3.82 1.10
C ALA A 32 16.86 -4.97 0.57
N PHE A 33 16.47 -6.21 0.85
CA PHE A 33 17.13 -7.40 0.34
C PHE A 33 17.13 -7.44 -1.20
N SER A 34 16.00 -7.14 -1.83
CA SER A 34 15.88 -7.08 -3.29
C SER A 34 16.77 -6.00 -3.90
N ALA A 35 16.90 -4.84 -3.25
CA ALA A 35 17.80 -3.78 -3.68
C ALA A 35 19.27 -4.22 -3.57
N VAL A 36 19.67 -4.83 -2.45
CA VAL A 36 21.02 -5.38 -2.26
C VAL A 36 21.32 -6.45 -3.31
N LEU A 37 20.38 -7.37 -3.58
CA LEU A 37 20.53 -8.36 -4.65
C LEU A 37 20.68 -7.71 -6.02
N PHE A 38 19.84 -6.73 -6.36
CA PHE A 38 19.90 -6.02 -7.64
C PHE A 38 21.29 -5.41 -7.88
N PHE A 39 21.85 -4.72 -6.89
CA PHE A 39 23.16 -4.10 -7.02
C PHE A 39 24.32 -5.10 -6.92
N SER A 40 24.15 -6.19 -6.18
CA SER A 40 25.13 -7.29 -6.15
C SER A 40 25.21 -7.99 -7.50
N LEU A 41 24.07 -8.24 -8.14
CA LEU A 41 23.99 -8.79 -9.50
C LEU A 41 24.54 -7.83 -10.55
N ALA A 42 24.54 -6.51 -10.29
CA ALA A 42 25.07 -5.50 -11.20
C ALA A 42 26.61 -5.49 -11.33
N GLY A 43 27.34 -6.41 -10.67
CA GLY A 43 28.81 -6.45 -10.70
C GLY A 43 29.48 -5.33 -9.92
N TYR A 44 28.70 -4.44 -9.30
CA TYR A 44 29.17 -3.29 -8.54
C TYR A 44 30.09 -3.71 -7.37
N VAL A 45 29.90 -4.92 -6.83
CA VAL A 45 30.70 -5.48 -5.71
C VAL A 45 32.11 -5.92 -6.13
N ARG A 46 32.41 -6.06 -7.44
CA ARG A 46 33.59 -6.85 -7.88
C ARG A 46 34.93 -6.11 -7.95
N ASP A 47 34.98 -4.78 -8.07
CA ASP A 47 36.23 -4.12 -8.52
C ASP A 47 36.95 -3.17 -7.53
N THR A 48 36.39 -2.81 -6.37
CA THR A 48 37.14 -1.95 -5.41
C THR A 48 36.72 -2.18 -3.96
N SER A 49 37.70 -2.18 -3.03
CA SER A 49 37.48 -2.31 -1.59
C SER A 49 36.64 -1.17 -0.98
N SER A 50 36.56 -0.02 -1.65
CA SER A 50 35.69 1.12 -1.29
C SER A 50 34.21 0.82 -1.56
N VAL A 51 33.88 0.12 -2.64
CA VAL A 51 32.48 -0.15 -3.02
C VAL A 51 31.82 -1.18 -2.12
N GLY A 52 32.56 -2.18 -1.63
CA GLY A 52 32.07 -3.11 -0.61
C GLY A 52 31.68 -2.41 0.71
N GLN A 53 32.43 -1.38 1.12
CA GLN A 53 32.10 -0.54 2.27
C GLN A 53 30.86 0.34 2.01
N SER A 54 30.71 0.86 0.79
CA SER A 54 29.50 1.61 0.37
C SER A 54 28.24 0.74 0.39
N PHE A 55 28.33 -0.55 0.08
CA PHE A 55 27.20 -1.49 0.19
C PHE A 55 26.80 -1.80 1.63
N ALA A 56 27.78 -2.08 2.49
CA ALA A 56 27.51 -2.26 3.92
C ALA A 56 26.91 -0.98 4.52
N GLY A 57 27.42 0.19 4.13
CA GLY A 57 26.87 1.50 4.50
C GLY A 57 25.42 1.69 4.04
N THR A 58 25.12 1.35 2.79
CA THR A 58 23.75 1.44 2.24
C THR A 58 22.78 0.49 2.95
N GLY A 59 23.19 -0.76 3.22
CA GLY A 59 22.39 -1.72 3.97
C GLY A 59 22.10 -1.25 5.39
N ASN A 60 23.13 -0.76 6.10
CA ASN A 60 22.98 -0.21 7.44
C ASN A 60 22.08 1.03 7.46
N LEU A 61 22.18 1.90 6.46
CA LEU A 61 21.32 3.06 6.30
C LEU A 61 19.85 2.66 6.13
N ILE A 62 19.57 1.66 5.28
CA ILE A 62 18.19 1.19 5.07
C ILE A 62 17.64 0.60 6.38
N ILE A 63 18.41 -0.22 7.10
CA ILE A 63 18.00 -0.78 8.40
C ILE A 63 17.71 0.34 9.40
N LEU A 64 18.60 1.32 9.52
CA LEU A 64 18.41 2.49 10.39
C LEU A 64 17.12 3.23 10.05
N LEU A 65 16.87 3.47 8.76
CA LEU A 65 15.66 4.15 8.31
C LEU A 65 14.40 3.31 8.56
N ILE A 66 14.48 1.98 8.49
CA ILE A 66 13.37 1.08 8.87
C ILE A 66 13.04 1.25 10.35
N VAL A 67 14.05 1.31 11.22
CA VAL A 67 13.85 1.55 12.65
C VAL A 67 13.23 2.92 12.90
N ILE A 68 13.75 3.97 12.26
CA ILE A 68 13.23 5.33 12.39
C ILE A 68 11.78 5.41 11.89
N GLY A 69 11.50 4.85 10.71
CA GLY A 69 10.14 4.83 10.15
C GLY A 69 9.16 4.05 11.02
N PHE A 70 9.59 2.96 11.63
CA PHE A 70 8.80 2.22 12.61
C PHE A 70 8.48 3.07 13.84
N MET A 71 9.47 3.79 14.39
CA MET A 71 9.26 4.70 15.51
C MET A 71 8.31 5.84 15.15
N LEU A 72 8.50 6.47 13.99
CA LEU A 72 7.63 7.53 13.48
C LEU A 72 6.21 7.03 13.28
N GLY A 73 6.03 5.85 12.67
CA GLY A 73 4.72 5.22 12.50
C GLY A 73 4.00 5.01 13.84
N ASN A 74 4.70 4.42 14.81
CA ASN A 74 4.14 4.17 16.15
C ASN A 74 3.74 5.48 16.87
N LEU A 75 4.48 6.57 16.65
CA LEU A 75 4.13 7.89 17.19
C LEU A 75 2.92 8.50 16.47
N SER A 76 2.88 8.44 15.13
CA SER A 76 1.81 9.01 14.31
C SER A 76 0.48 8.28 14.48
N PHE A 77 0.48 6.96 14.68
CA PHE A 77 -0.73 6.15 14.85
C PHE A 77 -1.19 5.99 16.30
N LYS A 78 -0.44 6.51 17.28
CA LYS A 78 -0.77 6.43 18.71
C LYS A 78 -2.24 6.80 19.06
N PRO A 79 -2.86 7.86 18.49
CA PRO A 79 -4.26 8.15 18.77
C PRO A 79 -5.22 7.08 18.24
N LEU A 80 -4.94 6.55 17.04
CA LEU A 80 -5.71 5.49 16.39
C LEU A 80 -5.59 4.18 17.17
N ASP A 81 -4.37 3.77 17.52
CA ASP A 81 -4.10 2.51 18.22
C ASP A 81 -4.70 2.51 19.63
N ARG A 82 -4.63 3.66 20.33
CA ARG A 82 -5.25 3.80 21.65
C ARG A 82 -6.75 3.59 21.62
N TRP A 83 -7.43 4.12 20.59
CA TRP A 83 -8.87 3.94 20.42
C TRP A 83 -9.19 2.51 19.95
N TYR A 84 -8.43 1.99 19.00
CA TYR A 84 -8.68 0.69 18.40
C TYR A 84 -8.44 -0.47 19.37
N GLU A 85 -7.31 -0.49 20.08
CA GLU A 85 -6.89 -1.60 20.96
C GLU A 85 -7.53 -1.59 22.36
N ARG A 86 -8.25 -0.51 22.72
CA ARG A 86 -8.93 -0.36 24.01
C ARG A 86 -10.45 -0.19 23.83
N PRO A 87 -11.15 -1.23 23.34
CA PRO A 87 -12.60 -1.16 23.16
C PRO A 87 -13.37 -0.92 24.46
N GLU A 88 -12.77 -1.22 25.62
CA GLU A 88 -13.35 -0.96 26.93
C GLU A 88 -13.36 0.51 27.37
N THR A 89 -12.63 1.40 26.69
CA THR A 89 -12.61 2.82 27.08
C THR A 89 -13.73 3.58 26.38
N ASP A 90 -14.49 4.39 27.12
CA ASP A 90 -15.47 5.38 26.61
C ASP A 90 -14.78 6.55 25.88
N LEU A 91 -13.68 6.29 25.18
CA LEU A 91 -12.99 7.29 24.40
C LEU A 91 -13.90 7.74 23.25
N PRO A 92 -14.24 9.03 23.17
CA PRO A 92 -15.10 9.52 22.11
C PRO A 92 -14.41 9.31 20.76
N LEU A 93 -15.19 8.90 19.78
CA LEU A 93 -14.75 8.79 18.40
C LEU A 93 -14.58 10.20 17.82
N THR A 94 -13.34 10.69 17.76
CA THR A 94 -13.04 12.04 17.26
C THR A 94 -12.83 12.04 15.73
N PRO A 95 -13.08 13.17 15.04
CA PRO A 95 -12.80 13.31 13.61
C PRO A 95 -11.32 13.01 13.26
N GLN A 96 -10.40 13.27 14.20
CA GLN A 96 -8.99 12.94 14.03
C GLN A 96 -8.76 11.42 13.93
N VAL A 97 -9.38 10.63 14.82
CA VAL A 97 -9.26 9.16 14.81
C VAL A 97 -9.89 8.59 13.53
N GLN A 98 -11.05 9.09 13.12
CA GLN A 98 -11.70 8.70 11.88
C GLN A 98 -10.85 9.00 10.64
N ARG A 99 -10.23 10.19 10.57
CA ARG A 99 -9.33 10.56 9.48
C ARG A 99 -8.07 9.70 9.46
N LEU A 100 -7.50 9.36 10.61
CA LEU A 100 -6.36 8.45 10.70
C LEU A 100 -6.74 7.03 10.27
N ALA A 101 -7.92 6.55 10.66
CA ALA A 101 -8.44 5.25 10.23
C ALA A 101 -8.60 5.19 8.71
N LEU A 102 -9.18 6.22 8.07
CA LEU A 102 -9.33 6.25 6.61
C LEU A 102 -7.99 6.37 5.86
N ASN A 103 -7.02 7.10 6.42
CA ASN A 103 -5.72 7.33 5.78
C ASN A 103 -4.63 6.36 6.26
N ASN A 104 -4.97 5.29 6.97
CA ASN A 104 -3.99 4.41 7.63
C ASN A 104 -3.01 3.78 6.62
N SER A 105 -3.55 3.20 5.54
CA SER A 105 -2.78 2.59 4.46
C SER A 105 -1.90 3.62 3.76
N LEU A 106 -2.42 4.81 3.48
CA LEU A 106 -1.67 5.89 2.83
C LEU A 106 -0.54 6.41 3.71
N HIS A 107 -0.80 6.71 4.98
CA HIS A 107 0.24 7.18 5.90
C HIS A 107 1.37 6.17 6.06
N SER A 108 1.04 4.88 6.26
CA SER A 108 2.04 3.81 6.36
C SER A 108 2.92 3.72 5.11
N THR A 109 2.29 3.88 3.93
CA THR A 109 2.96 3.87 2.63
C THR A 109 3.87 5.09 2.45
N LEU A 110 3.41 6.29 2.82
CA LEU A 110 4.18 7.52 2.69
C LEU A 110 5.41 7.53 3.59
N ILE A 111 5.30 6.98 4.81
CA ILE A 111 6.46 6.83 5.71
C ILE A 111 7.51 5.92 5.06
N SER A 112 7.10 4.74 4.56
CA SER A 112 8.02 3.83 3.88
C SER A 112 8.62 4.45 2.62
N PHE A 113 7.81 5.11 1.79
CA PHE A 113 8.31 5.78 0.59
C PHE A 113 9.29 6.91 0.91
N ALA A 114 9.01 7.73 1.93
CA ALA A 114 9.91 8.79 2.38
C ALA A 114 11.25 8.23 2.86
N MET A 115 11.25 7.11 3.58
CA MET A 115 12.49 6.43 3.96
C MET A 115 13.29 5.99 2.74
N TRP A 116 12.66 5.38 1.74
CA TRP A 116 13.33 4.96 0.51
C TRP A 116 13.89 6.14 -0.30
N MET A 117 13.14 7.25 -0.36
CA MET A 117 13.60 8.51 -0.96
C MET A 117 14.87 9.02 -0.27
N ILE A 118 14.88 9.05 1.07
CA ILE A 118 16.03 9.49 1.87
C ILE A 118 17.21 8.53 1.66
N ALA A 119 16.98 7.22 1.75
CA ALA A 119 17.99 6.19 1.56
C ALA A 119 18.67 6.30 0.19
N GLY A 120 17.86 6.38 -0.87
CA GLY A 120 18.35 6.51 -2.24
C GLY A 120 19.09 7.82 -2.47
N SER A 121 18.61 8.94 -1.93
CA SER A 121 19.26 10.25 -2.08
C SER A 121 20.62 10.29 -1.40
N ILE A 122 20.73 9.79 -0.17
CA ILE A 122 22.01 9.73 0.56
C ILE A 122 22.99 8.80 -0.14
N SER A 123 22.54 7.61 -0.57
CA SER A 123 23.38 6.65 -1.27
C SER A 123 23.90 7.21 -2.59
N THR A 124 23.05 7.94 -3.33
CA THR A 124 23.43 8.65 -4.56
C THR A 124 24.48 9.72 -4.30
N ALA A 125 24.28 10.54 -3.26
CA ALA A 125 25.21 11.60 -2.89
C ALA A 125 26.59 11.07 -2.50
N SER A 126 26.67 9.85 -1.95
CA SER A 126 27.95 9.23 -1.58
C SER A 126 28.84 8.82 -2.77
N VAL A 127 28.26 8.66 -3.96
CA VAL A 127 28.95 8.13 -5.16
C VAL A 127 29.03 9.16 -6.30
N ILE A 128 28.22 10.23 -6.25
CA ILE A 128 28.11 11.18 -7.38
C ILE A 128 29.42 11.85 -7.78
N SER A 129 30.33 12.08 -6.83
CA SER A 129 31.66 12.65 -7.11
C SER A 129 32.59 11.66 -7.82
N GLU A 130 32.35 10.36 -7.69
CA GLU A 130 33.16 9.30 -8.32
C GLU A 130 32.60 8.95 -9.70
N SER A 131 31.29 8.77 -9.81
CA SER A 131 30.64 8.44 -11.07
C SER A 131 29.18 8.87 -11.11
N VAL A 132 28.87 9.77 -12.05
CA VAL A 132 27.51 10.24 -12.32
C VAL A 132 26.62 9.10 -12.79
N GLY A 133 27.11 8.23 -13.69
CA GLY A 133 26.31 7.11 -14.21
C GLY A 133 25.96 6.09 -13.10
N ALA A 134 26.90 5.88 -12.20
CA ALA A 134 26.73 4.96 -11.08
C ALA A 134 25.79 5.55 -10.01
N ALA A 135 25.90 6.85 -9.72
CA ALA A 135 24.95 7.59 -8.88
C ALA A 135 23.53 7.59 -9.45
N LEU A 136 23.38 7.82 -10.76
CA LEU A 136 22.07 7.72 -11.45
C LEU A 136 21.49 6.31 -11.34
N THR A 137 22.30 5.27 -11.46
CA THR A 137 21.86 3.88 -11.33
C THR A 137 21.36 3.58 -9.90
N ILE A 138 22.07 4.06 -8.88
CA ILE A 138 21.67 3.92 -7.47
C ILE A 138 20.37 4.67 -7.21
N PHE A 139 20.30 5.95 -7.62
CA PHE A 139 19.11 6.77 -7.46
C PHE A 139 17.90 6.11 -8.09
N MET A 140 18.01 5.71 -9.35
CA MET A 140 16.93 5.08 -10.10
C MET A 140 16.54 3.71 -9.52
N GLY A 141 17.50 2.90 -9.09
CA GLY A 141 17.23 1.60 -8.46
C GLY A 141 16.53 1.72 -7.11
N MET A 142 16.91 2.69 -6.28
CA MET A 142 16.33 2.85 -4.94
C MET A 142 15.04 3.68 -4.96
N VAL A 143 15.07 4.85 -5.59
CA VAL A 143 13.96 5.82 -5.63
C VAL A 143 12.96 5.50 -6.74
N GLY A 144 13.44 5.06 -7.90
CA GLY A 144 12.58 4.74 -9.04
C GLY A 144 11.95 3.36 -8.94
N VAL A 145 12.70 2.36 -8.45
CA VAL A 145 12.29 0.95 -8.46
C VAL A 145 11.91 0.43 -7.07
N ALA A 146 12.88 0.25 -6.19
CA ALA A 146 12.69 -0.48 -4.93
C ALA A 146 11.71 0.23 -3.99
N GLY A 147 11.82 1.56 -3.86
CA GLY A 147 10.97 2.37 -3.01
C GLY A 147 9.50 2.36 -3.42
N PRO A 148 9.15 2.80 -4.63
CA PRO A 148 7.77 2.75 -5.13
C PRO A 148 7.19 1.34 -5.10
N MET A 149 7.95 0.32 -5.49
CA MET A 149 7.46 -1.06 -5.47
C MET A 149 7.12 -1.52 -4.04
N THR A 150 8.03 -1.29 -3.09
CA THR A 150 7.83 -1.64 -1.68
C THR A 150 6.65 -0.87 -1.09
N ALA A 151 6.56 0.43 -1.38
CA ALA A 151 5.47 1.30 -0.94
C ALA A 151 4.11 0.82 -1.47
N LEU A 152 4.02 0.44 -2.74
CA LEU A 152 2.80 -0.10 -3.34
C LEU A 152 2.37 -1.43 -2.69
N LEU A 153 3.32 -2.35 -2.46
CA LEU A 153 3.03 -3.61 -1.78
C LEU A 153 2.49 -3.37 -0.36
N ILE A 154 3.10 -2.43 0.37
CA ILE A 154 2.63 -2.02 1.70
C ILE A 154 1.23 -1.44 1.61
N TYR A 155 0.98 -0.51 0.67
CA TYR A 155 -0.32 0.10 0.49
C TYR A 155 -1.42 -0.96 0.34
N PHE A 156 -1.26 -1.89 -0.61
CA PHE A 156 -2.30 -2.89 -0.88
C PHE A 156 -2.42 -3.94 0.23
N ALA A 157 -1.31 -4.34 0.85
CA ALA A 157 -1.35 -5.32 1.93
C ALA A 157 -2.01 -4.75 3.20
N VAL A 158 -1.67 -3.51 3.56
CA VAL A 158 -2.28 -2.81 4.71
C VAL A 158 -3.74 -2.51 4.41
N GLU A 159 -4.06 -2.00 3.22
CA GLU A 159 -5.43 -1.72 2.81
C GLU A 159 -6.33 -2.94 2.91
N ARG A 160 -5.88 -4.09 2.37
CA ARG A 160 -6.68 -5.32 2.36
C ARG A 160 -7.04 -5.80 3.76
N LEU A 161 -6.14 -5.61 4.73
CA LEU A 161 -6.38 -5.99 6.12
C LEU A 161 -7.21 -4.95 6.85
N TRP A 162 -6.89 -3.67 6.66
CA TRP A 162 -7.46 -2.56 7.42
C TRP A 162 -8.86 -2.17 6.96
N SER A 163 -9.20 -2.33 5.68
CA SER A 163 -10.53 -2.02 5.14
C SER A 163 -11.67 -2.77 5.84
N ARG A 164 -11.37 -3.96 6.40
CA ARG A 164 -12.32 -4.76 7.20
C ARG A 164 -12.63 -4.14 8.55
N GLU A 165 -11.75 -3.30 9.07
CA GLU A 165 -11.89 -2.63 10.37
C GLU A 165 -12.48 -1.21 10.25
N VAL A 166 -12.39 -0.59 9.07
CA VAL A 166 -12.91 0.77 8.81
C VAL A 166 -14.36 0.95 9.25
N PRO A 167 -15.31 0.02 9.02
CA PRO A 167 -16.70 0.19 9.47
C PRO A 167 -16.87 0.43 10.97
N LEU A 168 -15.93 -0.03 11.82
CA LEU A 168 -15.97 0.20 13.28
C LEU A 168 -15.86 1.69 13.64
N PHE A 169 -15.28 2.51 12.76
CA PHE A 169 -15.07 3.94 12.94
C PHE A 169 -16.23 4.78 12.35
N PHE A 170 -17.23 4.14 11.74
CA PHE A 170 -18.36 4.81 11.10
C PHE A 170 -19.66 4.05 11.39
N PRO A 171 -20.12 3.99 12.66
CA PRO A 171 -21.31 3.24 13.05
C PRO A 171 -22.59 3.74 12.37
N THR A 172 -22.65 5.03 12.03
CA THR A 172 -23.76 5.66 11.30
C THR A 172 -23.62 5.54 9.78
N GLY A 173 -22.53 4.95 9.26
CA GLY A 173 -22.34 4.72 7.83
C GLY A 173 -22.05 5.96 6.98
N GLN A 174 -21.68 7.09 7.59
CA GLN A 174 -21.43 8.37 6.89
C GLN A 174 -19.94 8.78 6.90
N PRO A 175 -19.04 8.08 6.19
CA PRO A 175 -17.64 8.50 6.08
C PRO A 175 -17.45 9.77 5.24
N ASN A 176 -18.50 10.24 4.54
CA ASN A 176 -18.43 11.45 3.73
C ASN A 176 -18.21 12.73 4.54
N ASP A 177 -18.60 12.73 5.82
CA ASP A 177 -18.50 13.92 6.68
C ASP A 177 -17.07 14.18 7.14
N VAL A 178 -16.19 13.19 7.01
CA VAL A 178 -14.78 13.29 7.38
C VAL A 178 -13.94 13.59 6.16
N HIS A 179 -13.26 14.75 6.20
CA HIS A 179 -12.32 15.16 5.17
C HIS A 179 -11.03 14.32 5.23
N ALA A 180 -11.05 13.16 4.58
CA ALA A 180 -9.91 12.26 4.41
C ALA A 180 -9.49 12.16 2.94
N PHE A 181 -8.26 11.69 2.70
CA PHE A 181 -7.75 11.54 1.34
C PHE A 181 -8.50 10.40 0.64
N ARG A 182 -9.07 10.71 -0.54
CA ARG A 182 -9.79 9.73 -1.37
C ARG A 182 -8.90 9.31 -2.52
N LEU A 183 -8.45 8.05 -2.50
CA LEU A 183 -7.73 7.49 -3.64
C LEU A 183 -8.74 6.78 -4.54
N SER A 184 -9.06 7.41 -5.67
CA SER A 184 -9.94 6.80 -6.67
C SER A 184 -9.43 5.44 -7.10
N MET A 185 -10.35 4.51 -7.34
CA MET A 185 -10.03 3.18 -7.84
C MET A 185 -9.25 3.24 -9.16
N ARG A 186 -9.53 4.27 -9.99
CA ARG A 186 -8.73 4.56 -11.18
C ARG A 186 -7.26 4.81 -10.84
N ARG A 187 -6.96 5.68 -9.87
CA ARG A 187 -5.57 5.97 -9.46
C ARG A 187 -4.89 4.74 -8.85
N ARG A 188 -5.65 3.86 -8.20
CA ARG A 188 -5.14 2.58 -7.67
C ARG A 188 -4.68 1.62 -8.77
N LEU A 189 -5.21 1.76 -9.99
CA LEU A 189 -4.76 1.00 -11.16
C LEU A 189 -3.64 1.74 -11.93
N PHE A 190 -3.82 3.05 -12.15
CA PHE A 190 -2.91 3.84 -12.97
C PHE A 190 -1.53 4.07 -12.32
N VAL A 191 -1.47 4.38 -11.02
CA VAL A 191 -0.20 4.72 -10.36
C VAL A 191 0.77 3.52 -10.36
N PRO A 192 0.39 2.31 -9.94
CA PRO A 192 1.27 1.15 -10.02
C PRO A 192 1.71 0.82 -11.45
N SER A 193 0.80 0.96 -12.42
CA SER A 193 1.08 0.69 -13.83
C SER A 193 2.11 1.68 -14.40
N LEU A 194 1.97 2.97 -14.06
CA LEU A 194 2.91 4.01 -14.47
C LEU A 194 4.27 3.82 -13.81
N VAL A 195 4.30 3.46 -12.51
CA VAL A 195 5.54 3.11 -11.81
C VAL A 195 6.21 1.95 -12.55
N GLY A 196 5.49 0.85 -12.81
CA GLY A 196 6.01 -0.30 -13.56
C GLY A 196 6.59 0.05 -14.93
N LEU A 197 5.90 0.91 -15.69
CA LEU A 197 6.39 1.40 -16.99
C LEU A 197 7.65 2.26 -16.84
N MET A 198 7.68 3.17 -15.87
CA MET A 198 8.86 3.98 -15.55
C MET A 198 10.06 3.08 -15.23
N LEU A 199 9.86 1.97 -14.50
CA LEU A 199 10.93 1.01 -14.22
C LEU A 199 11.53 0.47 -15.51
N MET A 200 10.70 0.04 -16.45
CA MET A 200 11.16 -0.54 -17.71
C MET A 200 11.90 0.47 -18.57
N VAL A 201 11.42 1.71 -18.66
CA VAL A 201 12.08 2.78 -19.42
C VAL A 201 13.45 3.08 -18.83
N VAL A 202 13.53 3.30 -17.52
CA VAL A 202 14.79 3.60 -16.82
C VAL A 202 15.81 2.48 -16.99
N MET A 203 15.36 1.21 -16.93
CA MET A 203 16.24 0.05 -17.12
C MET A 203 16.71 -0.11 -18.57
N THR A 204 15.84 0.21 -19.52
CA THR A 204 16.19 0.21 -20.94
C THR A 204 17.24 1.28 -21.22
N LEU A 205 17.06 2.49 -20.69
CA LEU A 205 18.05 3.57 -20.81
C LEU A 205 19.40 3.20 -20.17
N ASN A 206 19.39 2.57 -18.99
CA ASN A 206 20.62 2.08 -18.37
C ASN A 206 21.31 1.01 -19.22
N THR A 207 20.55 0.10 -19.83
CA THR A 207 21.09 -0.94 -20.73
C THR A 207 21.68 -0.32 -22.00
N VAL A 208 21.00 0.65 -22.60
CA VAL A 208 21.48 1.38 -23.77
C VAL A 208 22.76 2.16 -23.46
N ALA A 209 22.84 2.79 -22.28
CA ALA A 209 24.05 3.47 -21.84
C ALA A 209 25.25 2.50 -21.78
N LEU A 210 25.07 1.33 -21.17
CA LEU A 210 26.11 0.28 -21.12
C LEU A 210 26.46 -0.28 -22.51
N ALA A 211 25.50 -0.33 -23.44
CA ALA A 211 25.72 -0.81 -24.79
C ALA A 211 26.65 0.09 -25.63
N TYR A 212 26.74 1.39 -25.31
CA TYR A 212 27.70 2.30 -25.96
C TYR A 212 29.14 2.04 -25.53
N GLU A 213 29.35 1.56 -24.31
CA GLU A 213 30.68 1.21 -23.78
C GLU A 213 31.12 -0.20 -24.23
N TYR A 214 30.16 -1.05 -24.59
CA TYR A 214 30.36 -2.45 -24.95
C TYR A 214 31.47 -2.71 -25.99
N PRO A 215 31.57 -1.98 -27.13
CA PRO A 215 32.56 -2.30 -28.17
C PRO A 215 34.01 -2.04 -27.74
N ALA A 216 34.23 -1.20 -26.72
CA ALA A 216 35.57 -0.86 -26.21
C ALA A 216 36.10 -1.90 -25.22
N LEU A 217 35.26 -2.84 -24.77
CA LEU A 217 35.63 -3.85 -23.78
C LEU A 217 36.37 -5.04 -24.43
N ALA A 218 37.28 -5.65 -23.67
CA ALA A 218 37.89 -6.92 -24.05
C ALA A 218 36.83 -8.04 -24.20
N PRO A 219 37.02 -9.05 -25.07
CA PRO A 219 36.01 -10.10 -25.30
C PRO A 219 35.55 -10.83 -24.03
N GLN A 220 36.45 -11.02 -23.06
CA GLN A 220 36.10 -11.61 -21.76
C GLN A 220 35.14 -10.70 -20.97
N ALA A 221 35.45 -9.39 -20.90
CA ALA A 221 34.61 -8.40 -20.22
C ALA A 221 33.25 -8.19 -20.93
N GLN A 222 33.19 -8.34 -22.25
CA GLN A 222 31.94 -8.31 -23.01
C GLN A 222 30.98 -9.44 -22.59
N ALA A 223 31.48 -10.68 -22.47
CA ALA A 223 30.67 -11.81 -22.05
C ALA A 223 30.15 -11.65 -20.61
N GLU A 224 30.98 -11.12 -19.71
CA GLU A 224 30.57 -10.82 -18.33
C GLU A 224 29.50 -9.73 -18.26
N LEU A 225 29.65 -8.64 -19.02
CA LEU A 225 28.67 -7.55 -19.06
C LEU A 225 27.31 -8.03 -19.55
N ILE A 226 27.27 -8.87 -20.60
CA ILE A 226 26.02 -9.46 -21.11
C ILE A 226 25.33 -10.28 -20.02
N GLN A 227 26.07 -11.15 -19.31
CA GLN A 227 25.50 -11.98 -18.25
C GLN A 227 24.92 -11.13 -17.10
N ILE A 228 25.66 -10.10 -16.67
CA ILE A 228 25.22 -9.16 -15.63
C ILE A 228 23.93 -8.45 -16.05
N VAL A 229 23.88 -7.92 -17.27
CA VAL A 229 22.69 -7.23 -17.80
C VAL A 229 21.51 -8.19 -17.89
N LEU A 230 21.71 -9.42 -18.39
CA LEU A 230 20.66 -10.42 -18.52
C LEU A 230 20.08 -10.82 -17.16
N TYR A 231 20.91 -11.19 -16.18
CA TYR A 231 20.41 -11.60 -14.86
C TYR A 231 19.68 -10.47 -14.15
N ARG A 232 20.20 -9.24 -14.26
CA ARG A 232 19.56 -8.05 -13.70
C ARG A 232 18.19 -7.77 -14.32
N GLN A 233 18.08 -7.87 -15.65
CA GLN A 233 16.82 -7.69 -16.36
C GLN A 233 15.81 -8.78 -16.02
N LEU A 234 16.23 -10.06 -15.98
CA LEU A 234 15.37 -11.16 -15.59
C LEU A 234 14.88 -11.03 -14.15
N PHE A 235 15.74 -10.60 -13.23
CA PHE A 235 15.38 -10.35 -11.83
C PHE A 235 14.30 -9.26 -11.70
N LEU A 236 14.51 -8.12 -12.36
CA LEU A 236 13.54 -7.02 -12.33
C LEU A 236 12.24 -7.37 -13.05
N LEU A 237 12.31 -8.08 -14.18
CA LEU A 237 11.14 -8.59 -14.87
C LEU A 237 10.34 -9.51 -13.94
N GLY A 238 11.01 -10.40 -13.20
CA GLY A 238 10.38 -11.26 -12.20
C GLY A 238 9.64 -10.46 -11.12
N ILE A 239 10.27 -9.42 -10.56
CA ILE A 239 9.65 -8.53 -9.57
C ILE A 239 8.45 -7.79 -10.17
N ALA A 240 8.59 -7.23 -11.37
CA ALA A 240 7.53 -6.49 -12.04
C ALA A 240 6.31 -7.37 -12.36
N VAL A 241 6.55 -8.58 -12.89
CA VAL A 241 5.50 -9.56 -13.18
C VAL A 241 4.81 -10.00 -11.89
N LEU A 242 5.57 -10.31 -10.83
CA LEU A 242 5.00 -10.70 -9.55
C LEU A 242 4.11 -9.61 -8.96
N ALA A 243 4.57 -8.35 -8.98
CA ALA A 243 3.80 -7.22 -8.50
C ALA A 243 2.54 -6.98 -9.34
N ALA A 244 2.63 -7.08 -10.67
CA ALA A 244 1.49 -6.96 -11.57
C ALA A 244 0.44 -8.04 -11.30
N ILE A 245 0.85 -9.31 -11.13
CA ILE A 245 -0.05 -10.42 -10.77
C ILE A 245 -0.73 -10.13 -9.43
N LEU A 246 0.02 -9.75 -8.41
CA LEU A 246 -0.53 -9.47 -7.08
C LEU A 246 -1.55 -8.32 -7.12
N LEU A 247 -1.22 -7.26 -7.85
CA LEU A 247 -2.10 -6.11 -8.05
C LEU A 247 -3.39 -6.53 -8.74
N THR A 248 -3.29 -7.18 -9.91
CA THR A 248 -4.46 -7.61 -10.69
C THR A 248 -5.36 -8.54 -9.89
N LEU A 249 -4.79 -9.53 -9.17
CA LEU A 249 -5.57 -10.45 -8.35
C LEU A 249 -6.24 -9.76 -7.16
N THR A 250 -5.60 -8.75 -6.56
CA THR A 250 -6.13 -8.06 -5.38
C THR A 250 -7.24 -7.08 -5.77
N LEU A 251 -7.00 -6.23 -6.78
CA LEU A 251 -8.00 -5.26 -7.25
C LEU A 251 -9.16 -5.97 -7.96
N GLY A 252 -8.88 -6.99 -8.78
CA GLY A 252 -9.91 -7.75 -9.49
C GLY A 252 -10.90 -8.40 -8.52
N ARG A 253 -10.40 -9.05 -7.46
CA ARG A 253 -11.25 -9.61 -6.40
C ARG A 253 -12.04 -8.53 -5.67
N TYR A 254 -11.40 -7.43 -5.27
CA TYR A 254 -12.09 -6.32 -4.62
C TYR A 254 -13.27 -5.78 -5.43
N MET A 255 -13.08 -5.60 -6.75
CA MET A 255 -14.14 -5.13 -7.64
C MET A 255 -15.25 -6.15 -7.81
N ALA A 256 -14.90 -7.43 -7.99
CA ALA A 256 -15.88 -8.51 -8.13
C ALA A 256 -16.73 -8.63 -6.86
N ASP A 257 -16.10 -8.68 -5.68
CA ASP A 257 -16.78 -8.78 -4.39
C ASP A 257 -17.72 -7.58 -4.16
N ALA A 258 -17.30 -6.36 -4.50
CA ALA A 258 -18.12 -5.16 -4.35
C ALA A 258 -19.36 -5.18 -5.26
N VAL A 259 -19.20 -5.63 -6.50
CA VAL A 259 -20.33 -5.75 -7.45
C VAL A 259 -21.28 -6.86 -7.04
N GLU A 260 -20.76 -8.03 -6.63
CA GLU A 260 -21.58 -9.15 -6.18
C GLU A 260 -22.39 -8.79 -4.93
N THR A 261 -21.76 -8.14 -3.95
CA THR A 261 -22.46 -7.69 -2.73
C THR A 261 -23.55 -6.67 -3.06
N LEU A 262 -23.29 -5.72 -3.97
CA LEU A 262 -24.29 -4.77 -4.42
C LEU A 262 -25.47 -5.48 -5.11
N GLN A 263 -25.21 -6.46 -5.98
CA GLN A 263 -26.26 -7.24 -6.65
C GLN A 263 -27.14 -7.99 -5.64
N GLN A 264 -26.53 -8.61 -4.62
CA GLN A 264 -27.25 -9.28 -3.54
C GLN A 264 -28.15 -8.30 -2.77
N CYS A 265 -27.61 -7.15 -2.35
CA CYS A 265 -28.40 -6.14 -1.63
C CYS A 265 -29.53 -5.54 -2.49
N MET A 266 -29.30 -5.34 -3.80
CA MET A 266 -30.35 -4.90 -4.72
C MET A 266 -31.48 -5.93 -4.84
N ALA A 267 -31.14 -7.22 -4.91
CA ALA A 267 -32.12 -8.30 -4.96
C ALA A 267 -32.94 -8.38 -3.66
N ASP A 268 -32.32 -8.14 -2.51
CA ASP A 268 -33.01 -8.05 -1.22
C ASP A 268 -34.04 -6.91 -1.20
N VAL A 269 -33.64 -5.71 -1.61
CA VAL A 269 -34.52 -4.54 -1.69
C VAL A 269 -35.66 -4.79 -2.68
N GLN A 270 -35.38 -5.38 -3.85
CA GLN A 270 -36.40 -5.74 -4.83
C GLN A 270 -37.43 -6.74 -4.28
N ALA A 271 -37.01 -7.62 -3.37
CA ALA A 271 -37.89 -8.55 -2.67
C ALA A 271 -38.61 -7.93 -1.46
N GLY A 272 -38.54 -6.61 -1.28
CA GLY A 272 -39.19 -5.87 -0.19
C GLY A 272 -38.42 -5.90 1.14
N ARG A 273 -37.20 -6.44 1.18
CA ARG A 273 -36.37 -6.47 2.40
C ARG A 273 -35.61 -5.13 2.56
N LEU A 274 -36.30 -4.10 3.02
CA LEU A 274 -35.74 -2.75 3.20
C LEU A 274 -34.77 -2.61 4.40
N GLU A 275 -34.49 -3.70 5.10
CA GLU A 275 -33.45 -3.76 6.15
C GLU A 275 -32.05 -3.98 5.55
N ALA A 276 -31.95 -4.33 4.27
CA ALA A 276 -30.66 -4.54 3.61
C ALA A 276 -29.80 -3.28 3.66
N ARG A 277 -28.50 -3.45 3.99
CA ARG A 277 -27.51 -2.36 4.03
C ARG A 277 -26.21 -2.83 3.37
N LEU A 278 -25.66 -1.99 2.50
CA LEU A 278 -24.37 -2.22 1.87
C LEU A 278 -23.25 -1.66 2.77
N PRO A 279 -22.23 -2.45 3.15
CA PRO A 279 -21.19 -1.98 4.06
C PRO A 279 -20.28 -0.96 3.35
N VAL A 280 -20.04 0.18 3.99
CA VAL A 280 -19.13 1.22 3.46
C VAL A 280 -17.70 0.90 3.92
N THR A 281 -16.97 0.13 3.13
CA THR A 281 -15.64 -0.41 3.50
C THR A 281 -14.46 0.40 2.95
N SER A 282 -14.71 1.35 2.06
CA SER A 282 -13.68 2.09 1.34
C SER A 282 -14.00 3.58 1.23
N ASN A 283 -12.98 4.39 0.99
CA ASN A 283 -13.10 5.82 0.74
C ASN A 283 -12.82 6.14 -0.76
N ASP A 284 -13.50 5.41 -1.63
CA ASP A 284 -13.41 5.48 -3.10
C ASP A 284 -14.81 5.46 -3.75
N GLU A 285 -14.87 5.27 -5.07
CA GLU A 285 -16.13 5.25 -5.83
C GLU A 285 -17.09 4.14 -5.35
N PHE A 286 -16.58 2.99 -4.87
CA PHE A 286 -17.43 1.92 -4.36
C PHE A 286 -17.99 2.25 -2.98
N GLY A 287 -17.20 2.93 -2.14
CA GLY A 287 -17.69 3.45 -0.85
C GLY A 287 -18.77 4.51 -1.03
N ALA A 288 -18.59 5.41 -2.00
CA ALA A 288 -19.60 6.41 -2.35
C ALA A 288 -20.89 5.76 -2.90
N LEU A 289 -20.76 4.71 -3.72
CA LEU A 289 -21.89 3.94 -4.22
C LEU A 289 -22.64 3.22 -3.10
N ALA A 290 -21.92 2.63 -2.14
CA ALA A 290 -22.52 2.00 -0.96
C ALA A 290 -23.30 3.00 -0.10
N ALA A 291 -22.73 4.17 0.16
CA ALA A 291 -23.41 5.24 0.89
C ALA A 291 -24.67 5.72 0.16
N GLY A 292 -24.60 5.91 -1.17
CA GLY A 292 -25.75 6.29 -1.99
C GLY A 292 -26.85 5.23 -2.00
N PHE A 293 -26.48 3.95 -2.11
CA PHE A 293 -27.42 2.83 -2.00
C PHE A 293 -28.14 2.83 -0.65
N ASN A 294 -27.41 2.97 0.45
CA ASN A 294 -28.00 2.98 1.79
C ASN A 294 -28.99 4.15 1.99
N ALA A 295 -28.63 5.35 1.51
CA ALA A 295 -29.53 6.51 1.59
C ALA A 295 -30.82 6.31 0.79
N MET A 296 -30.75 5.66 -0.36
CA MET A 296 -31.92 5.31 -1.16
C MET A 296 -32.83 4.31 -0.42
N VAL A 297 -32.27 3.24 0.15
CA VAL A 297 -33.04 2.23 0.90
C VAL A 297 -33.67 2.84 2.15
N GLU A 298 -32.96 3.73 2.84
CA GLU A 298 -33.51 4.48 3.97
C GLU A 298 -34.71 5.32 3.56
N GLY A 299 -34.65 6.01 2.40
CA GLY A 299 -35.79 6.75 1.85
C GLY A 299 -37.00 5.85 1.58
N LEU A 300 -36.79 4.67 0.97
CA LEU A 300 -37.87 3.70 0.74
C LEU A 300 -38.50 3.21 2.06
N GLN A 301 -37.67 2.96 3.07
CA GLN A 301 -38.14 2.51 4.38
C GLN A 301 -38.99 3.60 5.06
N GLN A 302 -38.58 4.86 4.98
CA GLN A 302 -39.35 5.99 5.50
C GLN A 302 -40.70 6.13 4.77
N GLU A 303 -40.72 6.01 3.44
CA GLU A 303 -41.96 6.05 2.66
C GLU A 303 -42.93 4.92 3.04
N GLU A 304 -42.42 3.70 3.23
CA GLU A 304 -43.26 2.57 3.64
C GLU A 304 -43.84 2.75 5.04
N VAL A 305 -43.06 3.30 5.98
CA VAL A 305 -43.55 3.64 7.33
C VAL A 305 -44.67 4.67 7.26
N VAL A 306 -44.49 5.74 6.49
CA VAL A 306 -45.53 6.77 6.30
C VAL A 306 -46.80 6.17 5.69
N ARG A 307 -46.66 5.35 4.64
CA ARG A 307 -47.80 4.66 4.01
C ARG A 307 -48.54 3.75 4.98
N ARG A 308 -47.82 2.98 5.81
CA ARG A 308 -48.42 2.13 6.85
C ARG A 308 -49.16 2.95 7.89
N LEU A 309 -48.60 4.06 8.36
CA LEU A 309 -49.25 4.94 9.32
C LEU A 309 -50.55 5.52 8.75
N PHE A 310 -50.57 6.03 7.51
CA PHE A 310 -51.80 6.51 6.87
C PHE A 310 -52.87 5.42 6.74
N SER A 311 -52.47 4.18 6.42
CA SER A 311 -53.42 3.07 6.31
C SER A 311 -54.14 2.72 7.62
N LEU A 312 -53.58 3.11 8.78
CA LEU A 312 -54.18 2.91 10.11
C LEU A 312 -55.18 4.01 10.50
N TYR A 313 -55.16 5.18 9.85
CA TYR A 313 -56.04 6.32 10.17
C TYR A 313 -57.24 6.46 9.23
N VAL A 314 -57.25 5.74 8.10
CA VAL A 314 -58.30 5.85 7.05
C VAL A 314 -59.37 4.74 7.15
N THR A 315 -59.41 4.02 8.26
CA THR A 315 -60.46 3.03 8.62
C THR A 315 -61.29 3.52 9.79
#